data_AF-A0A3D5M6Y8-F1
#
_entry.id   AF-A0A3D5M6Y8-F1
#
_cell.length_a   1.000
_cell.length_b   1.000
_cell.length_c   1.000
_cell.angle_alpha   90.00
_cell.angle_beta   90.00
_cell.angle_gamma   90.00
#
_symmetry.space_group_name_H-M   'P 1'
#
loop_
_entity.id
_entity.type
_entity.pdbx_description
1 polymer ?
#
loop_
_entity_poly.entity_id
_entity_poly.type
_entity_poly.pdbx_seq_one_letter_code
_entity_poly.pdbx_strand_id
1 'polypeptide(L)'
;MRLIIETTAVFMLLILLLGGTGCQKTIRSDEVVSNSETPVQKLVVEKGNYLDLRLPPPAIGRWWAVEKGDRPYLHPKLERDQGMIRLLAVKPGKTRVTCVLTDRNRFKYRKVVVDVEILPQPE
;
A
#
# COMPACT_ATOMS: atom_id res chain seq x y z
N MET A 1 -15.19 -62.40 29.52
CA MET A 1 -14.03 -61.99 28.70
C MET A 1 -14.47 -60.77 27.89
N ARG A 2 -13.93 -59.59 28.24
CA ARG A 2 -13.84 -58.31 27.48
C ARG A 2 -14.95 -58.08 26.42
N LEU A 3 -16.06 -57.43 26.76
CA LEU A 3 -16.21 -55.97 26.87
C LEU A 3 -15.52 -55.19 25.75
N ILE A 4 -16.33 -54.43 25.01
CA ILE A 4 -15.98 -53.28 24.17
C ILE A 4 -15.47 -53.63 22.76
N ILE A 5 -16.37 -54.17 21.93
CA ILE A 5 -16.34 -54.01 20.47
C ILE A 5 -17.03 -52.67 20.15
N GLU A 6 -16.59 -51.55 20.72
CA GLU A 6 -17.27 -50.25 20.53
C GLU A 6 -16.35 -49.02 20.48
N THR A 7 -15.02 -49.19 20.53
CA THR A 7 -14.09 -48.04 20.59
C THR A 7 -13.32 -47.77 19.31
N THR A 8 -13.30 -48.68 18.34
CA THR A 8 -12.57 -48.46 17.07
C THR A 8 -13.36 -47.65 16.05
N ALA A 9 -14.68 -47.56 16.17
CA ALA A 9 -15.50 -46.69 15.32
C ALA A 9 -15.34 -45.19 15.69
N VAL A 10 -15.06 -44.89 16.95
CA VAL A 10 -14.94 -43.50 17.44
C VAL A 10 -13.63 -42.86 16.97
N PHE A 11 -12.56 -43.65 16.78
CA PHE A 11 -11.26 -43.11 16.37
C PHE A 11 -11.22 -42.68 14.90
N MET A 12 -12.01 -43.32 14.02
CA MET A 12 -12.13 -42.95 12.60
C MET A 12 -13.02 -41.72 12.37
N LEU A 13 -13.94 -41.42 13.28
CA LEU A 13 -14.79 -40.22 13.18
C LEU A 13 -14.03 -38.92 13.54
N LEU A 14 -12.96 -39.02 14.34
CA LEU A 14 -12.19 -37.85 14.77
C LEU A 14 -11.24 -37.31 13.69
N ILE A 15 -10.81 -38.15 12.73
CA ILE A 15 -9.85 -37.76 11.68
C ILE A 15 -10.54 -37.02 10.52
N LEU A 16 -11.83 -37.28 10.27
CA LEU A 16 -12.60 -36.60 9.23
C LEU A 16 -12.98 -35.14 9.58
N LEU A 17 -12.94 -34.77 10.86
CA LEU A 17 -13.17 -33.38 11.30
C LEU A 17 -11.91 -32.49 11.22
N LEU A 18 -10.73 -33.08 10.94
CA LEU A 18 -9.49 -32.35 10.68
C LEU A 18 -9.26 -32.05 9.18
N GLY A 19 -10.14 -32.54 8.31
CA GLY A 19 -10.09 -32.35 6.84
C GLY A 19 -10.86 -31.14 6.32
N GLY A 20 -11.26 -30.22 7.19
CA GLY A 20 -11.90 -28.96 6.81
C GLY A 20 -10.90 -28.06 6.09
N THR A 21 -10.80 -28.25 4.78
CA THR A 21 -10.17 -27.36 3.82
C THR A 21 -10.73 -25.95 4.04
N GLY A 22 -10.02 -25.18 4.86
CA GLY A 22 -10.15 -23.74 4.88
C GLY A 22 -9.72 -23.24 3.52
N CYS A 23 -10.67 -23.23 2.57
CA CYS A 23 -10.59 -22.41 1.38
C CYS A 23 -10.39 -20.99 1.90
N GLN A 24 -9.12 -20.57 1.93
CA GLN A 24 -8.74 -19.17 1.95
C GLN A 24 -9.43 -18.56 0.73
N LYS A 25 -10.65 -18.05 0.92
CA LYS A 25 -11.15 -16.97 0.10
C LYS A 25 -10.27 -15.79 0.44
N THR A 26 -9.13 -15.73 -0.22
CA THR A 26 -8.43 -14.48 -0.48
C THR A 26 -9.45 -13.65 -1.23
N ILE A 27 -10.24 -12.86 -0.49
CA ILE A 27 -11.04 -11.79 -1.05
C ILE A 27 -10.01 -10.87 -1.65
N ARG A 28 -9.75 -11.08 -2.95
CA ARG A 28 -8.97 -10.21 -3.80
C ARG A 28 -9.73 -8.90 -3.72
N SER A 29 -9.30 -8.07 -2.78
CA SER A 29 -9.86 -6.75 -2.58
C SER A 29 -9.70 -6.07 -3.91
N ASP A 30 -10.81 -5.69 -4.54
CA ASP A 30 -10.79 -5.00 -5.82
C ASP A 30 -9.72 -3.93 -5.74
N GLU A 31 -8.70 -4.14 -6.57
CA GLU A 31 -7.60 -3.23 -6.72
C GLU A 31 -8.26 -1.98 -7.29
N VAL A 32 -8.49 -0.97 -6.45
CA VAL A 32 -8.81 0.36 -6.95
C VAL A 32 -7.54 0.80 -7.66
N VAL A 33 -7.43 0.42 -8.93
CA VAL A 33 -6.30 0.71 -9.79
C VAL A 33 -6.44 2.17 -10.19
N SER A 34 -5.69 3.05 -9.54
CA SER A 34 -5.27 4.28 -10.21
C SER A 34 -4.28 3.81 -11.28
N ASN A 35 -4.77 3.60 -12.50
CA ASN A 35 -3.92 3.23 -13.64
C ASN A 35 -2.85 4.30 -13.81
N SER A 36 -1.60 3.90 -14.02
CA SER A 36 -0.46 4.83 -14.16
C SER A 36 -0.56 5.80 -15.34
N GLU A 37 -1.54 5.59 -16.21
CA GLU A 37 -1.84 6.41 -17.38
C GLU A 37 -2.61 7.68 -17.03
N THR A 38 -3.39 7.69 -15.94
CA THR A 38 -4.21 8.85 -15.54
C THR A 38 -3.80 9.30 -14.14
N PRO A 39 -3.01 10.39 -14.01
CA PRO A 39 -2.64 10.90 -12.71
C PRO A 39 -3.90 11.36 -11.97
N VAL A 40 -4.02 10.97 -10.71
CA VAL A 40 -5.19 11.30 -9.88
C VAL A 40 -5.20 12.79 -9.52
N GLN A 41 -4.04 13.46 -9.63
CA GLN A 41 -3.89 14.88 -9.34
C GLN A 41 -2.71 15.49 -10.10
N LYS A 42 -2.85 16.78 -10.45
CA LYS A 42 -1.75 17.65 -10.86
C LYS A 42 -1.48 18.66 -9.75
N LEU A 43 -0.23 18.74 -9.31
CA LEU A 43 0.20 19.59 -8.19
C LEU A 43 1.32 20.51 -8.64
N VAL A 44 1.30 21.73 -8.12
CA VAL A 44 2.30 22.76 -8.41
C VAL A 44 2.93 23.19 -7.09
N VAL A 45 4.26 23.26 -7.05
CA VAL A 45 5.03 23.65 -5.88
C VAL A 45 6.24 24.46 -6.30
N GLU A 46 6.66 25.43 -5.49
CA GLU A 46 7.89 26.18 -5.74
C GLU A 46 9.09 25.44 -5.18
N LYS A 47 10.25 25.57 -5.84
CA LYS A 47 11.53 25.06 -5.33
C LYS A 47 11.79 25.58 -3.92
N GLY A 48 12.21 24.70 -3.01
CA GLY A 48 12.48 25.01 -1.60
C GLY A 48 11.28 24.76 -0.69
N ASN A 49 10.07 24.67 -1.23
CA ASN A 49 8.86 24.43 -0.46
C ASN A 49 8.51 22.93 -0.36
N TYR A 50 7.70 22.61 0.64
CA TYR A 50 7.14 21.27 0.83
C TYR A 50 5.78 21.15 0.14
N LEU A 51 5.55 19.98 -0.44
CA LEU A 51 4.27 19.53 -0.96
C LEU A 51 3.76 18.40 -0.06
N ASP A 52 2.57 18.59 0.51
CA ASP A 52 1.92 17.57 1.34
C ASP A 52 0.88 16.81 0.50
N LEU A 53 1.23 15.58 0.12
CA LEU A 53 0.31 14.66 -0.55
C LEU A 53 -0.59 14.00 0.49
N ARG A 54 -1.84 14.46 0.56
CA ARG A 54 -2.87 13.85 1.40
C ARG A 54 -3.48 12.67 0.67
N LEU A 55 -3.23 11.47 1.19
CA LEU A 55 -3.76 10.22 0.65
C LEU A 55 -4.80 9.65 1.62
N PRO A 56 -5.66 8.71 1.17
CA PRO A 56 -6.61 8.07 2.07
C PRO A 56 -5.89 7.46 3.28
N PRO A 57 -6.45 7.59 4.51
CA PRO A 57 -5.85 7.03 5.71
C PRO A 57 -5.54 5.53 5.55
N PRO A 58 -4.32 5.08 5.86
CA PRO A 58 -3.96 3.68 5.74
C PRO A 58 -4.59 2.86 6.87
N ALA A 59 -4.86 1.58 6.61
CA ALA A 59 -5.19 0.63 7.68
C ALA A 59 -3.97 0.40 8.59
N ILE A 60 -4.23 -0.03 9.84
CA ILE A 60 -3.18 -0.31 10.84
C ILE A 60 -2.10 -1.22 10.25
N GLY A 61 -0.83 -0.84 10.46
CA GLY A 61 0.34 -1.58 9.97
C GLY A 61 0.69 -1.35 8.49
N ARG A 62 0.00 -0.43 7.81
CA ARG A 62 0.29 0.00 6.44
C ARG A 62 0.65 1.48 6.40
N TRP A 63 1.43 1.88 5.42
CA TRP A 63 1.78 3.28 5.18
C TRP A 63 1.94 3.58 3.70
N TRP A 64 1.81 4.86 3.36
CA TRP A 64 2.10 5.34 2.02
C TRP A 64 3.59 5.63 1.87
N ALA A 65 4.16 5.23 0.74
CA ALA A 65 5.55 5.50 0.39
C ALA A 65 5.66 5.90 -1.08
N VAL A 66 6.71 6.65 -1.42
CA VAL A 66 7.06 6.91 -2.83
C VAL A 66 7.80 5.70 -3.39
N GLU A 67 7.33 5.19 -4.51
CA GLU A 67 7.97 4.10 -5.26
C GLU A 67 8.92 4.63 -6.35
N LYS A 68 8.50 5.66 -7.10
CA LYS A 68 9.27 6.22 -8.22
C LYS A 68 8.87 7.66 -8.54
N GLY A 69 9.73 8.36 -9.27
CA GLY A 69 9.46 9.68 -9.84
C GLY A 69 9.72 10.85 -8.91
N ASP A 70 10.29 10.61 -7.73
CA ASP A 70 10.77 11.66 -6.84
C ASP A 70 12.06 12.29 -7.38
N ARG A 71 13.08 11.47 -7.66
CA ARG A 71 14.40 11.98 -8.05
C ARG A 71 14.43 12.44 -9.52
N PRO A 72 15.20 13.50 -9.84
CA PRO A 72 15.98 14.37 -8.96
C PRO A 72 15.21 15.60 -8.44
N TYR A 73 13.88 15.65 -8.59
CA TYR A 73 13.07 16.85 -8.41
C TYR A 73 12.52 17.04 -7.00
N LEU A 74 12.26 15.93 -6.31
CA LEU A 74 11.59 15.86 -5.03
C LEU A 74 12.39 14.96 -4.07
N HIS A 75 12.40 15.33 -2.79
CA HIS A 75 12.91 14.48 -1.71
C HIS A 75 11.78 14.07 -0.76
N PRO A 76 11.43 12.78 -0.69
CA PRO A 76 10.36 12.33 0.19
C PRO A 76 10.81 12.31 1.65
N LYS A 77 9.97 12.88 2.52
CA LYS A 77 10.03 12.71 3.97
C LYS A 77 9.00 11.67 4.37
N LEU A 78 9.48 10.57 4.93
CA LEU A 78 8.63 9.44 5.30
C LEU A 78 7.86 9.73 6.58
N GLU A 79 6.54 9.82 6.49
CA GLU A 79 5.64 9.96 7.64
C GLU A 79 4.66 8.76 7.64
N ARG A 80 5.05 7.67 8.30
CA ARG A 80 4.38 6.36 8.14
C ARG A 80 2.94 6.34 8.65
N ASP A 81 2.63 7.13 9.68
CA ASP A 81 1.43 6.93 10.47
C ASP A 81 0.31 7.94 10.18
N GLN A 82 0.51 8.86 9.22
CA GLN A 82 -0.40 10.01 9.03
C GLN A 82 -1.20 9.98 7.72
N GLY A 83 -1.05 8.94 6.88
CA GLY A 83 -1.69 8.92 5.55
C GLY A 83 -1.24 10.06 4.64
N MET A 84 -0.09 10.65 4.92
CA MET A 84 0.46 11.81 4.25
C MET A 84 1.88 11.49 3.77
N ILE A 85 2.22 11.92 2.56
CA ILE A 85 3.60 11.94 2.09
C ILE A 85 4.01 13.39 1.92
N ARG A 86 5.03 13.82 2.65
CA ARG A 86 5.61 15.15 2.49
C ARG A 86 6.79 15.09 1.54
N LEU A 87 6.80 15.93 0.50
CA LEU A 87 7.82 15.97 -0.53
C LEU A 87 8.47 17.35 -0.57
N LEU A 88 9.78 17.43 -0.36
CA LEU A 88 10.54 18.68 -0.54
C LEU A 88 10.85 18.90 -2.02
N ALA A 89 10.48 20.05 -2.57
CA ALA A 89 10.84 20.44 -3.93
C ALA A 89 12.29 20.91 -3.99
N VAL A 90 13.17 20.14 -4.64
CA VAL A 90 14.61 20.41 -4.68
C VAL A 90 15.09 20.97 -6.02
N LYS A 91 14.44 20.59 -7.13
CA LYS A 91 14.82 21.03 -8.48
C LYS A 91 13.59 21.39 -9.31
N PRO A 92 13.60 22.52 -10.06
CA PRO A 92 12.53 22.85 -10.99
C PRO A 92 12.38 21.81 -12.10
N GLY A 93 11.15 21.61 -12.58
CA GLY A 93 10.84 20.66 -13.64
C GLY A 93 9.48 19.99 -13.44
N LYS A 94 9.18 19.01 -14.30
CA LYS A 94 7.93 18.23 -14.22
C LYS A 94 8.28 16.78 -13.96
N THR A 95 7.55 16.14 -13.06
CA THR A 95 7.74 14.72 -12.74
C THR A 95 6.41 14.04 -12.43
N ARG A 96 6.41 12.71 -12.58
CA ARG A 96 5.26 11.85 -12.27
C ARG A 96 5.62 10.95 -11.10
N VAL A 97 5.12 11.27 -9.93
CA VAL A 97 5.38 10.53 -8.70
C VAL A 97 4.38 9.38 -8.57
N THR A 98 4.90 8.19 -8.27
CA THR A 98 4.08 7.02 -7.97
C THR A 98 4.19 6.72 -6.48
N CYS A 99 3.06 6.79 -5.79
CA CYS A 99 2.91 6.46 -4.40
C CYS A 99 2.29 5.07 -4.27
N VAL A 100 2.75 4.27 -3.31
CA VAL A 100 2.25 2.93 -3.03
C VAL A 100 1.88 2.79 -1.57
N LEU A 101 0.76 2.12 -1.31
CA LEU A 101 0.38 1.68 0.03
C LEU A 101 1.09 0.35 0.30
N THR A 102 1.96 0.33 1.30
CA THR A 102 2.82 -0.82 1.62
C THR A 102 2.73 -1.20 3.10
N ASP A 103 3.23 -2.38 3.46
CA ASP A 103 3.40 -2.84 4.85
C ASP A 103 4.86 -3.21 5.19
N ARG A 104 5.05 -3.75 6.40
CA ARG A 104 6.33 -4.27 6.90
C ARG A 104 6.94 -5.38 6.06
N ASN A 105 6.10 -6.14 5.35
CA ASN A 105 6.53 -7.23 4.47
C ASN A 105 6.78 -6.75 3.04
N ARG A 106 6.69 -5.43 2.78
CA ARG A 106 6.80 -4.80 1.47
C ARG A 106 5.72 -5.24 0.48
N PHE A 107 4.59 -5.73 0.98
CA PHE A 107 3.43 -6.03 0.13
C PHE A 107 2.79 -4.72 -0.34
N LYS A 108 2.49 -4.62 -1.64
CA LYS A 108 1.90 -3.42 -2.26
C LYS A 108 0.39 -3.62 -2.43
N TYR A 109 -0.41 -2.79 -1.79
CA TYR A 109 -1.88 -2.91 -1.77
C TYR A 109 -2.58 -1.99 -2.77
N ARG A 110 -2.05 -0.78 -2.97
CA ARG A 110 -2.63 0.26 -3.82
C ARG A 110 -1.53 1.10 -4.42
N LYS A 111 -1.78 1.63 -5.62
CA LYS A 111 -0.92 2.58 -6.31
C LYS A 111 -1.71 3.85 -6.63
N VAL A 112 -1.08 4.99 -6.39
CA VAL A 112 -1.60 6.33 -6.73
C VAL A 112 -0.53 7.05 -7.52
N VAL A 113 -0.89 7.64 -8.64
CA VAL A 113 0.03 8.42 -9.47
C VAL A 113 -0.36 9.89 -9.45
N VAL A 114 0.62 10.78 -9.23
CA VAL A 114 0.43 12.23 -9.22
C VAL A 114 1.44 12.90 -10.14
N ASP A 115 0.99 13.88 -10.92
CA ASP A 115 1.87 14.74 -11.70
C ASP A 115 2.23 15.96 -10.84
N VAL A 116 3.52 16.28 -10.77
CA VAL A 116 4.05 17.39 -9.98
C VAL A 116 4.87 18.30 -10.88
N GLU A 117 4.56 19.59 -10.85
CA GLU A 117 5.31 20.65 -11.49
C GLU A 117 6.00 21.50 -10.44
N ILE A 118 7.32 21.58 -10.52
CA ILE A 118 8.16 22.37 -9.63
C ILE A 118 8.57 23.65 -10.35
N LEU A 119 8.09 24.79 -9.86
CA LEU A 119 8.43 26.11 -10.36
C LEU A 119 9.78 26.58 -9.77
N PRO A 120 10.54 27.42 -10.49
CA PRO A 120 11.69 28.12 -9.90
C PRO A 120 11.23 29.00 -8.73
N GLN A 121 12.14 29.26 -7.79
CA GLN A 121 11.88 30.21 -6.71
C GLN A 121 11.88 31.62 -7.30
N PRO A 122 10.89 32.48 -6.97
CA PRO A 122 10.92 33.88 -7.37
C PRO A 122 12.13 34.58 -6.72
N GLU A 123 12.85 35.38 -7.51
CA GLU A 123 14.00 36.21 -7.08
C GLU A 123 13.58 37.34 -6.13
#